data_AF-A0A8S3IZ56-F1
#
_entry.id   AF-A0A8S3IZ56-F1
#
_cell.length_a   1.000
_cell.length_b   1.000
_cell.length_c   1.000
_cell.angle_alpha   90.00
_cell.angle_beta   90.00
_cell.angle_gamma   90.00
#
_symmetry.space_group_name_H-M   'P 1'
#
loop_
_entity.id
_entity.type
_entity.pdbx_description
1 polymer ?
#
loop_
_entity_poly.entity_id
_entity_poly.type
_entity_poly.pdbx_seq_one_letter_code
_entity_poly.pdbx_strand_id
1 'polypeptide(L)'
;SISSCQSQSKPLSIRVCTICGEGNIISDELIKCSTCQKSMHAYKCLSFENNKILKTIKTYSWECVDCKKCIQCGTVEHDDELLFCDHCDRAYHMDCLKPPLSEPPPGEWYCQLCV
;
A
#
# COMPACT_ATOMS: atom_id res chain seq x y z
N SER A 1 25.42 -31.94 37.18
CA SER A 1 26.41 -31.02 36.61
C SER A 1 26.02 -30.64 35.19
N ILE A 2 25.79 -29.34 34.97
CA ILE A 2 25.93 -28.57 33.71
C ILE A 2 25.10 -29.09 32.51
N SER A 3 23.87 -28.60 32.32
CA SER A 3 23.51 -27.37 31.56
C SER A 3 23.86 -27.41 30.07
N SER A 4 22.82 -27.35 29.23
CA SER A 4 22.80 -26.43 28.08
C SER A 4 21.36 -26.28 27.58
N CYS A 5 20.69 -25.21 28.04
CA CYS A 5 19.63 -24.58 27.27
C CYS A 5 20.25 -24.09 25.95
N GLN A 6 19.92 -24.73 24.84
CA GLN A 6 20.20 -24.16 23.53
C GLN A 6 19.21 -23.03 23.31
N SER A 7 19.67 -21.81 23.59
CA SER A 7 19.04 -20.57 23.13
C SER A 7 19.09 -20.54 21.61
N GLN A 8 18.07 -21.09 20.96
CA GLN A 8 17.85 -20.86 19.53
C GLN A 8 17.49 -19.38 19.36
N SER A 9 18.48 -18.57 19.00
CA SER A 9 18.24 -17.22 18.50
C SER A 9 17.37 -17.37 17.24
N LYS A 10 16.09 -16.98 17.33
CA LYS A 10 15.23 -16.84 16.16
C LYS A 10 16.00 -15.99 15.12
N PRO A 11 16.12 -16.42 13.86
CA PRO A 11 16.75 -15.59 12.84
C PRO A 11 16.04 -14.24 12.83
N LEU A 12 16.81 -13.15 12.89
CA LEU A 12 16.29 -11.80 12.69
C LEU A 12 15.52 -11.83 11.36
N SER A 13 14.20 -11.74 11.43
CA SER A 13 13.34 -11.69 10.24
C SER A 13 13.70 -10.42 9.48
N ILE A 14 14.57 -10.55 8.48
CA ILE A 14 14.90 -9.46 7.56
C ILE A 14 13.62 -9.18 6.79
N ARG A 15 13.09 -7.96 6.94
CA ARG A 15 11.94 -7.52 6.14
C ARG A 15 12.43 -7.29 4.71
N VAL A 16 11.75 -7.93 3.76
CA VAL A 16 12.03 -7.83 2.33
C VAL A 16 10.83 -7.28 1.58
N CYS A 17 11.11 -6.59 0.48
CA CYS A 17 10.10 -6.17 -0.48
C CYS A 17 9.52 -7.39 -1.20
N THR A 18 8.21 -7.48 -1.27
CA THR A 18 7.50 -8.59 -1.91
C THR A 18 7.51 -8.49 -3.43
N ILE A 19 7.77 -7.29 -3.98
CA ILE A 19 7.83 -7.05 -5.42
C ILE A 19 9.21 -7.44 -5.99
N CYS A 20 10.31 -7.05 -5.33
CA CYS A 20 11.66 -7.28 -5.85
C CYS A 20 12.54 -8.22 -5.03
N GLY A 21 12.10 -8.68 -3.85
CA GLY A 21 12.87 -9.59 -2.99
C GLY A 21 13.98 -8.92 -2.16
N GLU A 22 14.28 -7.64 -2.41
CA GLU A 22 15.37 -6.93 -1.74
C GLU A 22 14.97 -6.40 -0.36
N GLY A 23 15.96 -6.22 0.51
CA GLY A 23 15.79 -5.68 1.86
C GLY A 23 15.43 -4.18 1.89
N ASN A 24 15.44 -3.61 3.09
CA ASN A 24 15.18 -2.18 3.28
C ASN A 24 16.27 -1.31 2.62
N ILE A 25 15.87 -0.26 1.91
CA ILE A 25 16.77 0.70 1.27
C ILE A 25 16.70 2.00 2.09
N ILE A 26 17.85 2.61 2.42
CA ILE A 26 17.89 3.81 3.28
C ILE A 26 17.05 4.95 2.70
N SER A 27 17.11 5.15 1.38
CA SER A 27 16.35 6.17 0.66
C SER A 27 14.93 5.75 0.28
N ASP A 28 14.54 4.50 0.55
CA ASP A 28 13.28 3.95 0.10
C ASP A 28 12.74 2.89 1.09
N GLU A 29 11.90 3.39 1.99
CA GLU A 29 11.38 2.63 3.11
C GLU A 29 10.36 1.57 2.66
N LEU A 30 10.43 0.41 3.30
CA LEU A 30 9.39 -0.61 3.19
C LEU A 30 8.11 -0.19 3.91
N ILE A 31 7.02 -0.05 3.16
CA ILE A 31 5.68 0.09 3.72
C ILE A 31 4.99 -1.27 3.79
N LYS A 32 4.06 -1.45 4.73
CA LYS A 32 3.41 -2.73 5.01
C LYS A 32 1.90 -2.64 4.78
N CYS A 33 1.37 -3.58 4.00
CA CYS A 33 -0.08 -3.71 3.83
C CYS A 33 -0.72 -4.14 5.16
N SER A 34 -1.73 -3.39 5.60
CA SER A 34 -2.47 -3.69 6.84
C SER A 34 -3.31 -4.97 6.74
N THR A 35 -3.66 -5.42 5.54
CA THR A 35 -4.47 -6.62 5.30
C THR A 35 -3.59 -7.88 5.18
N CYS A 36 -2.75 -7.98 4.15
CA CYS A 36 -1.95 -9.20 3.90
C CYS A 36 -0.55 -9.20 4.55
N GLN A 37 -0.16 -8.10 5.22
CA GLN A 37 1.13 -7.97 5.92
C GLN A 37 2.38 -8.03 5.02
N LYS A 38 2.22 -8.14 3.69
CA LYS A 38 3.30 -7.99 2.70
C LYS A 38 3.93 -6.59 2.83
N SER A 39 5.24 -6.52 2.60
CA SER A 39 6.01 -5.28 2.63
C SER A 39 6.50 -4.93 1.23
N MET A 40 6.50 -3.64 0.84
CA MET A 40 6.93 -3.17 -0.47
C MET A 40 7.70 -1.85 -0.38
N HIS A 41 8.64 -1.61 -1.28
CA HIS A 41 9.34 -0.33 -1.41
C HIS A 41 8.39 0.76 -1.92
N ALA A 42 8.35 1.89 -1.23
CA ALA A 42 7.50 3.02 -1.52
C ALA A 42 7.79 3.68 -2.89
N TYR A 43 9.05 3.98 -3.17
CA TYR A 43 9.46 4.70 -4.38
C TYR A 43 9.81 3.74 -5.52
N LYS A 44 10.69 2.77 -5.29
CA LYS A 44 11.25 1.87 -6.32
C LYS A 44 10.23 0.90 -6.89
N CYS A 45 9.35 0.36 -6.04
CA CYS A 45 8.46 -0.74 -6.44
C CYS A 45 6.99 -0.34 -6.53
N LEU A 46 6.57 0.70 -5.80
CA LEU A 46 5.23 1.26 -5.88
C LEU A 46 5.17 2.58 -6.65
N SER A 47 6.32 3.14 -7.04
CA SER A 47 6.38 4.36 -7.85
C SER A 47 5.71 5.57 -7.20
N PHE A 48 5.65 5.65 -5.87
CA PHE A 48 5.12 6.84 -5.21
C PHE A 48 6.02 8.04 -5.46
N GLU A 49 5.52 9.06 -6.17
CA GLU A 49 6.37 10.10 -6.75
C GLU A 49 6.79 11.19 -5.76
N ASN A 50 6.19 11.25 -4.57
CA ASN A 50 6.45 12.32 -3.62
C ASN A 50 6.41 11.86 -2.15
N ASN A 51 7.02 12.65 -1.27
CA ASN A 51 7.00 12.37 0.16
C ASN A 51 5.64 12.65 0.82
N LYS A 52 4.71 13.34 0.14
CA LYS A 52 3.40 13.68 0.70
C LYS A 52 2.53 12.44 0.77
N ILE A 53 2.46 11.65 -0.31
CA ILE A 53 1.71 10.38 -0.30
C ILE A 53 2.26 9.44 0.78
N LEU A 54 3.59 9.35 0.96
CA LEU A 54 4.16 8.52 2.04
C LEU A 54 3.75 8.98 3.43
N LYS A 55 3.74 10.29 3.68
CA LYS A 55 3.25 10.82 4.96
C LYS A 55 1.79 10.47 5.15
N THR A 56 0.97 10.61 4.11
CA THR A 56 -0.47 10.36 4.15
C THR A 56 -0.81 8.89 4.35
N ILE A 57 -0.23 7.96 3.58
CA ILE A 57 -0.54 6.52 3.70
C ILE A 57 -0.14 5.92 5.05
N LYS A 58 0.84 6.52 5.73
CA LYS A 58 1.23 6.12 7.09
C LYS A 58 0.24 6.55 8.17
N THR A 59 -0.71 7.43 7.87
CA THR A 59 -1.71 7.92 8.84
C THR A 59 -2.92 7.00 9.01
N TYR A 60 -3.05 5.96 8.19
CA TYR A 60 -4.19 5.05 8.22
C TYR A 60 -3.78 3.63 7.83
N SER A 61 -4.71 2.67 7.93
CA SER A 61 -4.51 1.28 7.54
C SER A 61 -4.41 1.13 6.01
N TRP A 62 -3.26 1.48 5.45
CA TRP A 62 -3.00 1.35 4.02
C TRP A 62 -3.04 -0.12 3.56
N GLU A 63 -3.48 -0.34 2.33
CA GLU A 63 -3.63 -1.66 1.70
C GLU A 63 -2.84 -1.68 0.39
N CYS A 64 -2.19 -2.82 0.08
CA CYS A 64 -1.52 -3.02 -1.22
C CYS A 64 -2.52 -3.18 -2.36
N VAL A 65 -2.05 -3.10 -3.62
CA VAL A 65 -2.87 -3.30 -4.82
C VAL A 65 -3.74 -4.56 -4.76
N ASP A 66 -3.18 -5.71 -4.35
CA ASP A 66 -3.93 -6.98 -4.21
C ASP A 66 -5.02 -6.98 -3.12
N CYS A 67 -5.01 -5.99 -2.22
CA CYS A 67 -5.89 -5.93 -1.05
C CYS A 67 -6.79 -4.70 -1.04
N LYS A 68 -6.63 -3.78 -1.99
CA LYS A 68 -7.40 -2.55 -2.05
C LYS A 68 -8.87 -2.87 -2.20
N LYS A 69 -9.67 -2.22 -1.36
CA LYS A 69 -11.12 -2.18 -1.51
C LYS A 69 -11.55 -0.79 -1.93
N CYS A 70 -12.62 -0.73 -2.70
CA CYS A 70 -13.31 0.53 -2.93
C CYS A 70 -13.77 1.10 -1.58
N ILE A 71 -13.40 2.34 -1.27
CA ILE A 71 -13.77 3.00 0.00
C ILE A 71 -15.29 3.18 0.14
N GLN A 72 -16.04 3.23 -0.96
CA GLN A 72 -17.48 3.48 -0.93
C GLN A 72 -18.29 2.20 -0.70
N CYS A 73 -18.00 1.11 -1.44
CA CYS A 73 -18.77 -0.13 -1.34
C CYS A 73 -18.07 -1.23 -0.51
N GLY A 74 -16.77 -1.11 -0.25
CA GLY A 74 -16.01 -2.06 0.57
C GLY A 74 -15.64 -3.37 -0.13
N THR A 75 -15.87 -3.49 -1.45
CA THR A 75 -15.56 -4.70 -2.23
C THR A 75 -14.25 -4.57 -3.00
N VAL A 76 -13.74 -5.73 -3.44
CA VAL A 76 -12.59 -5.89 -4.37
C VAL A 76 -13.05 -6.31 -5.77
N GLU A 77 -14.37 -6.32 -6.01
CA GLU A 77 -14.94 -6.75 -7.30
C GLU A 77 -14.75 -5.67 -8.34
N HIS A 78 -14.41 -6.01 -9.58
CA HIS A 78 -14.03 -5.05 -10.64
C HIS A 78 -12.77 -4.26 -10.25
N ASP A 79 -11.73 -4.97 -9.77
CA ASP A 79 -10.47 -4.36 -9.36
C ASP A 79 -9.70 -3.70 -10.51
N ASP A 80 -9.98 -4.12 -11.75
CA ASP A 80 -9.54 -3.47 -12.99
C ASP A 80 -10.15 -2.08 -13.21
N GLU A 81 -11.23 -1.74 -12.50
CA GLU A 81 -11.91 -0.44 -12.56
C GLU A 81 -11.63 0.47 -11.34
N LEU A 82 -10.68 0.08 -10.47
CA LEU A 82 -10.29 0.91 -9.33
C LEU A 82 -9.44 2.10 -9.74
N LEU A 83 -9.92 3.30 -9.40
CA LEU A 83 -9.17 4.54 -9.46
C LEU A 83 -8.46 4.81 -8.12
N PHE A 84 -7.15 5.06 -8.16
CA PHE A 84 -6.34 5.38 -6.99
C PHE A 84 -6.11 6.89 -6.86
N CYS A 85 -6.26 7.41 -5.64
CA CYS A 85 -6.01 8.81 -5.33
C CYS A 85 -4.51 9.11 -5.25
N ASP A 86 -4.00 10.05 -6.04
CA ASP A 86 -2.57 10.39 -6.09
C ASP A 86 -2.03 11.05 -4.81
N HIS A 87 -2.92 11.48 -3.91
CA HIS A 87 -2.51 12.01 -2.61
C HIS A 87 -2.51 10.99 -1.47
N CYS A 88 -3.48 10.08 -1.45
CA CYS A 88 -3.67 9.18 -0.32
C CYS A 88 -3.71 7.72 -0.68
N ASP A 89 -3.59 7.33 -1.95
CA ASP A 89 -3.64 5.96 -2.46
C ASP A 89 -4.97 5.21 -2.21
N ARG A 90 -6.00 5.85 -1.63
CA ARG A 90 -7.31 5.19 -1.47
C ARG A 90 -7.94 4.88 -2.83
N ALA A 91 -8.60 3.74 -2.91
CA ALA A 91 -9.18 3.21 -4.14
C ALA A 91 -10.70 3.42 -4.19
N TYR A 92 -11.22 3.70 -5.37
CA TYR A 92 -12.63 3.90 -5.64
C TYR A 92 -12.97 3.30 -7.00
N HIS A 93 -14.03 2.49 -7.12
CA HIS A 93 -14.59 2.24 -8.44
C HIS A 93 -15.13 3.55 -9.02
N MET A 94 -14.97 3.73 -10.33
CA MET A 94 -15.43 4.93 -11.02
C MET A 94 -16.95 5.13 -10.90
N ASP A 95 -17.72 4.04 -10.89
CA ASP A 95 -19.19 4.03 -10.74
C ASP A 95 -19.67 4.36 -9.30
N CYS A 96 -18.82 4.13 -8.30
CA CYS A 96 -19.08 4.41 -6.90
C CYS A 96 -18.87 5.88 -6.53
N LEU A 97 -18.28 6.67 -7.43
CA LEU A 97 -18.07 8.11 -7.26
C LEU A 97 -19.40 8.89 -7.40
N LYS A 98 -19.42 10.12 -6.90
CA LYS A 98 -20.57 11.03 -6.99
C LYS A 98 -20.11 12.41 -7.49
N PRO A 99 -20.32 12.77 -8.77
CA PRO A 99 -20.92 11.95 -9.83
C PRO A 99 -20.04 10.75 -10.24
N PRO A 100 -20.62 9.68 -10.82
CA PRO A 100 -19.83 8.55 -11.35
C PRO A 100 -19.01 8.98 -12.56
N LEU A 101 -17.86 8.34 -12.77
CA LEU A 101 -17.00 8.54 -13.94
C LEU A 101 -17.18 7.39 -14.92
N SER A 102 -17.12 7.69 -16.21
CA SER A 102 -17.15 6.68 -17.29
C SER A 102 -15.76 6.27 -17.78
N GLU A 103 -14.74 7.09 -17.49
CA GLU A 103 -13.36 6.87 -17.86
C GLU A 103 -12.42 7.46 -16.79
N PRO A 104 -11.19 6.96 -16.66
CA PRO A 104 -10.21 7.54 -15.76
C PRO A 104 -9.95 9.02 -16.11
N PRO A 105 -9.91 9.92 -15.12
CA PRO A 105 -9.62 11.33 -15.36
C PRO A 105 -8.18 11.51 -15.89
N PRO A 106 -7.93 12.53 -16.73
CA PRO A 106 -6.59 12.81 -17.21
C PRO A 106 -5.72 13.43 -16.09
N GLY A 107 -4.47 12.99 -16.01
CA GLY A 107 -3.50 13.50 -15.04
C GLY A 107 -3.75 13.00 -13.62
N GLU A 108 -3.38 13.82 -12.63
CA GLU A 108 -3.58 13.47 -11.22
C GLU A 108 -5.07 13.54 -10.83
N TRP A 109 -5.49 12.59 -10.01
CA TRP A 109 -6.82 12.54 -9.41
C TRP A 109 -6.77 12.47 -7.89
N TYR A 110 -7.66 13.25 -7.28
CA TYR A 110 -7.80 13.36 -5.84
C TYR A 110 -9.21 12.95 -5.42
N CYS A 111 -9.31 12.01 -4.47
CA CYS A 111 -10.61 11.60 -3.94
C CYS A 111 -11.25 12.69 -3.08
N GLN A 112 -12.55 12.54 -2.79
CA GLN A 112 -13.35 13.47 -1.97
C GLN A 112 -12.82 13.74 -0.56
N LEU A 113 -11.89 12.92 -0.05
CA LEU A 113 -11.26 13.11 1.27
C LEU A 113 -9.99 13.97 1.21
N CYS A 114 -9.44 14.18 0.02
CA CYS A 114 -8.20 14.91 -0.20
C CYS A 114 -8.40 16.29 -0.84
N VAL A 115 -9.57 16.54 -1.43
CA VAL A 115 -9.98 17.83 -2.02
C VAL A 115 -10.64 18.75 -0.99
#